data_AF-D6RS59-F1
#
_entry.id   AF-D6RS59-F1
#
_cell.length_a   1.000
_cell.length_b   1.000
_cell.length_c   1.000
_cell.angle_alpha   90.00
_cell.angle_beta   90.00
_cell.angle_gamma   90.00
#
_symmetry.space_group_name_H-M   'P 1'
#
loop_
_entity.id
_entity.type
_entity.pdbx_description
1 polymer ?
#
loop_
_entity_poly.entity_id
_entity_poly.type
_entity_poly.pdbx_seq_one_letter_code
_entity_poly.pdbx_strand_id
1 'polypeptide(L)'
;MYFVLFIVLAVFLGMVGVASNPSPCFGAGALMVCSSFGCAFLVELEESFVALVLFLVYLGGMLVVFAYSVALSSDIYPEAWGSWFVVIYVLSYLIGFLLVGWWVGYDHCGFGVWVGANGGAFVECSGFDGVSLLYEAGGLSLMVVGVGLLLTLFVVLELVRGVSFSSKCAG
;
A
#
# COMPACT_ATOMS: atom_id res chain seq x y z
N MET A 1 1.11 -7.09 23.03
CA MET A 1 1.57 -5.69 23.12
C MET A 1 2.83 -5.43 22.28
N TYR A 2 3.94 -6.16 22.47
CA TYR A 2 5.15 -5.97 21.64
C TYR A 2 4.99 -6.36 20.16
N PHE A 3 4.16 -7.38 19.87
CA PHE A 3 3.92 -7.86 18.50
C PHE A 3 3.29 -6.78 17.60
N VAL A 4 2.22 -6.13 18.06
CA VAL A 4 1.55 -5.04 17.32
C VAL A 4 2.49 -3.85 17.11
N LEU A 5 3.29 -3.49 18.13
CA LEU A 5 4.30 -2.43 17.99
C LEU A 5 5.36 -2.77 16.93
N PHE A 6 5.81 -4.02 16.88
CA PHE A 6 6.73 -4.49 15.86
C PHE A 6 6.10 -4.40 14.46
N ILE A 7 4.84 -4.80 14.30
CA ILE A 7 4.13 -4.69 13.02
C ILE A 7 4.01 -3.24 12.57
N VAL A 8 3.56 -2.33 13.45
CA VAL A 8 3.41 -0.90 13.11
C VAL A 8 4.76 -0.29 12.71
N LEU A 9 5.82 -0.63 13.43
CA LEU A 9 7.18 -0.19 13.10
C LEU A 9 7.65 -0.76 11.75
N ALA A 10 7.36 -2.03 11.46
CA ALA A 10 7.68 -2.67 10.19
C ALA A 10 6.91 -2.06 9.00
N VAL A 11 5.62 -1.75 9.18
CA VAL A 11 4.82 -1.02 8.19
C VAL A 11 5.41 0.37 7.95
N PHE A 12 5.77 1.09 9.02
CA PHE A 12 6.38 2.42 8.91
C PHE A 12 7.72 2.38 8.15
N LEU A 13 8.62 1.47 8.51
CA LEU A 13 9.88 1.24 7.79
C LEU A 13 9.63 0.89 6.30
N GLY A 14 8.63 0.06 6.03
CA GLY A 14 8.18 -0.24 4.67
C GLY A 14 7.78 1.03 3.92
N MET A 15 6.90 1.85 4.50
CA MET A 15 6.45 3.13 3.90
C MET A 15 7.60 4.10 3.65
N VAL A 16 8.57 4.21 4.56
CA VAL A 16 9.77 5.03 4.36
C VAL A 16 10.60 4.50 3.18
N GLY A 17 10.73 3.17 3.07
CA GLY A 17 11.35 2.51 1.92
C GLY A 17 10.65 2.85 0.59
N VAL A 18 9.32 2.88 0.59
CA VAL A 18 8.54 3.28 -0.59
C VAL A 18 8.71 4.78 -0.89
N ALA A 19 8.65 5.65 0.12
CA ALA A 19 8.72 7.09 -0.07
C ALA A 19 10.10 7.58 -0.55
N SER A 20 11.17 6.90 -0.13
CA SER A 20 12.55 7.24 -0.52
C SER A 20 12.86 7.00 -2.00
N ASN A 21 12.03 6.22 -2.72
CA ASN A 21 12.06 6.01 -4.17
C ASN A 21 13.46 6.01 -4.85
N PRO A 22 14.44 5.20 -4.41
CA PRO A 22 15.76 5.19 -5.04
C PRO A 22 15.75 4.57 -6.44
N SER A 23 14.96 3.52 -6.65
CA SER A 23 14.66 2.98 -7.97
C SER A 23 13.36 2.16 -7.95
N PRO A 24 12.70 1.95 -9.11
CA PRO A 24 11.43 1.23 -9.18
C PRO A 24 11.50 -0.22 -8.66
N CYS A 25 12.66 -0.88 -8.82
CA CYS A 25 12.87 -2.26 -8.35
C CYS A 25 12.85 -2.34 -6.82
N PHE A 26 13.60 -1.45 -6.15
CA PHE A 26 13.61 -1.44 -4.69
C PHE A 26 12.32 -0.88 -4.09
N GLY A 27 11.67 0.07 -4.76
CA GLY A 27 10.34 0.56 -4.37
C GLY A 27 9.30 -0.55 -4.37
N ALA A 28 9.31 -1.41 -5.41
CA ALA A 28 8.44 -2.59 -5.46
C ALA A 28 8.71 -3.55 -4.29
N GLY A 29 9.97 -3.86 -3.98
CA GLY A 29 10.33 -4.69 -2.83
C GLY A 29 9.85 -4.10 -1.49
N ALA A 30 10.02 -2.79 -1.28
CA ALA A 30 9.53 -2.10 -0.09
C ALA A 30 7.99 -2.11 0.01
N LEU A 31 7.28 -1.95 -1.11
CA LEU A 31 5.83 -2.07 -1.17
C LEU A 31 5.35 -3.48 -0.77
N MET A 32 6.04 -4.53 -1.20
CA MET A 32 5.69 -5.91 -0.82
C MET A 32 5.78 -6.12 0.69
N VAL A 33 6.88 -5.66 1.29
CA VAL A 33 7.12 -5.76 2.73
C VAL A 33 6.11 -4.92 3.51
N CYS A 34 5.86 -3.69 3.06
CA CYS A 34 4.86 -2.83 3.68
C CYS A 34 3.45 -3.45 3.62
N SER A 35 3.07 -4.01 2.47
CA SER A 35 1.77 -4.66 2.29
C SER A 35 1.63 -5.91 3.15
N SER A 36 2.67 -6.74 3.28
CA SER A 36 2.59 -7.98 4.08
C SER A 36 2.43 -7.68 5.57
N PHE A 37 3.22 -6.75 6.12
CA PHE A 37 3.06 -6.31 7.50
C PHE A 37 1.76 -5.53 7.72
N GLY A 38 1.28 -4.76 6.74
CA GLY A 38 -0.03 -4.10 6.80
C GLY A 38 -1.19 -5.08 6.85
N CYS A 39 -1.10 -6.19 6.10
CA CYS A 39 -2.08 -7.28 6.19
C CYS A 39 -2.03 -7.96 7.55
N ALA A 40 -0.84 -8.22 8.10
CA ALA A 40 -0.70 -8.76 9.46
C ALA A 40 -1.34 -7.82 10.51
N PHE A 41 -1.20 -6.51 10.35
CA PHE A 41 -1.85 -5.52 11.23
C PHE A 41 -3.38 -5.61 11.17
N LEU A 42 -3.96 -5.72 9.97
CA LEU A 42 -5.42 -5.83 9.80
C LEU A 42 -5.99 -7.14 10.34
N VAL A 43 -5.23 -8.23 10.29
CA VAL A 43 -5.63 -9.51 10.91
C VAL A 43 -5.71 -9.38 12.43
N GLU A 44 -4.83 -8.60 13.06
CA GLU A 44 -4.91 -8.31 14.50
C GLU A 44 -6.12 -7.43 14.86
N LEU A 45 -6.69 -6.71 13.88
CA LEU A 45 -7.93 -5.94 14.02
C LEU A 45 -9.18 -6.77 13.65
N GLU A 46 -9.04 -8.08 13.44
CA GLU A 46 -10.12 -9.01 13.04
C GLU A 46 -10.72 -8.74 11.63
N GLU A 47 -10.12 -7.82 10.86
CA GLU A 47 -10.54 -7.43 9.51
C GLU A 47 -9.87 -8.28 8.41
N SER A 48 -10.07 -9.60 8.50
CA SER A 48 -9.38 -10.58 7.65
C SER A 48 -9.73 -10.49 6.15
N PHE A 49 -10.98 -10.17 5.79
CA PHE A 49 -11.38 -10.02 4.39
C PHE A 49 -10.66 -8.87 3.71
N VAL A 50 -10.61 -7.70 4.36
CA VAL A 50 -9.92 -6.51 3.84
C VAL A 50 -8.41 -6.77 3.74
N ALA A 51 -7.82 -7.47 4.72
CA ALA A 51 -6.42 -7.89 4.66
C ALA A 51 -6.12 -8.74 3.42
N LEU A 52 -6.97 -9.73 3.10
CA LEU A 52 -6.81 -10.55 1.91
C LEU A 52 -6.96 -9.74 0.62
N VAL A 53 -7.97 -8.86 0.52
CA VAL A 53 -8.14 -8.00 -0.67
C VAL A 53 -6.92 -7.11 -0.90
N LEU A 54 -6.38 -6.48 0.16
CA LEU A 54 -5.14 -5.70 0.05
C LEU A 54 -3.96 -6.56 -0.40
N PHE A 55 -3.79 -7.74 0.20
CA PHE A 55 -2.74 -8.68 -0.19
C PHE A 55 -2.83 -9.04 -1.68
N LEU A 56 -4.02 -9.39 -2.17
CA LEU A 56 -4.23 -9.75 -3.58
C LEU A 56 -4.01 -8.57 -4.53
N VAL A 57 -4.50 -7.37 -4.22
CA VAL A 57 -4.36 -6.21 -5.11
C VAL A 57 -2.92 -5.69 -5.13
N TYR A 58 -2.23 -5.64 -3.99
CA TYR A 58 -0.86 -5.14 -3.91
C TYR A 58 0.17 -6.18 -4.37
N LEU A 59 0.16 -7.40 -3.83
CA LEU A 59 1.13 -8.45 -4.21
C LEU A 59 0.77 -9.17 -5.50
N GLY A 60 -0.52 -9.32 -5.82
CA GLY A 60 -0.95 -9.93 -7.08
C GLY A 60 -0.98 -8.93 -8.22
N GLY A 61 -1.71 -7.82 -8.05
CA GLY A 61 -1.95 -6.84 -9.11
C GLY A 61 -0.77 -5.91 -9.36
N MET A 62 -0.39 -5.11 -8.37
CA MET A 62 0.60 -4.04 -8.56
C MET A 62 2.02 -4.56 -8.72
N LEU A 63 2.37 -5.66 -8.05
CA LEU A 63 3.69 -6.29 -8.18
C LEU A 63 4.01 -6.68 -9.63
N VAL A 64 3.07 -7.30 -10.34
CA VAL A 64 3.28 -7.78 -11.71
C VAL A 64 3.51 -6.61 -12.67
N VAL A 65 2.71 -5.54 -12.53
CA VAL A 65 2.85 -4.33 -13.34
C VAL A 65 4.18 -3.61 -13.03
N PHE A 66 4.59 -3.58 -11.77
CA PHE A 66 5.90 -3.06 -11.37
C PHE A 66 7.05 -3.88 -11.96
N ALA A 67 6.99 -5.21 -11.88
CA ALA A 67 8.01 -6.08 -12.46
C ALA A 67 8.12 -5.90 -13.98
N TYR A 68 6.99 -5.75 -14.68
CA TYR A 68 6.99 -5.45 -16.11
C TYR A 68 7.63 -4.09 -16.41
N SER A 69 7.30 -3.06 -15.61
CA SER A 69 7.86 -1.71 -15.78
C SER A 69 9.37 -1.70 -15.50
N VAL A 70 9.83 -2.37 -14.45
CA VAL A 70 11.25 -2.51 -14.10
C VAL A 70 12.02 -3.25 -15.20
N ALA A 71 11.43 -4.31 -15.77
CA ALA A 71 12.03 -5.03 -16.89
C ALA A 71 12.14 -4.15 -18.15
N LEU A 72 11.18 -3.26 -18.38
CA LEU A 72 11.19 -2.33 -19.50
C LEU A 72 12.12 -1.13 -19.27
N SER A 73 12.30 -0.71 -18.02
CA SER A 73 13.13 0.43 -17.60
C SER A 73 14.48 0.00 -17.05
N SER A 74 15.03 -1.15 -17.48
CA SER A 74 16.24 -1.71 -16.90
C SER A 74 17.46 -0.81 -17.16
N ASP A 75 17.70 0.13 -16.26
CA ASP A 75 18.91 0.94 -16.24
C ASP A 75 20.10 0.07 -15.86
N ILE A 76 21.19 0.16 -16.63
CA ILE A 76 22.41 -0.67 -16.50
C ILE A 76 23.13 -0.43 -15.15
N TYR A 77 22.81 0.67 -14.45
CA TYR A 77 23.33 1.01 -13.12
C TYR A 77 22.18 1.37 -12.17
N PRO A 78 21.59 0.38 -11.47
CA PRO A 78 20.59 0.69 -10.45
C PRO A 78 21.27 1.46 -9.31
N GLU A 79 20.78 2.68 -9.01
CA GLU A 79 21.17 3.36 -7.78
C GLU A 79 20.80 2.48 -6.59
N ALA A 80 21.82 2.01 -5.87
CA ALA A 80 21.63 1.15 -4.72
C ALA A 80 21.07 1.97 -3.54
N TRP A 81 20.28 1.29 -2.69
CA TRP A 81 19.79 1.83 -1.40
C TRP A 81 20.88 2.45 -0.51
N GLY A 82 22.14 2.11 -0.73
CA GLY A 82 23.29 2.62 0.02
C GLY A 82 23.84 3.97 -0.46
N SER A 83 23.22 4.66 -1.42
CA SER A 83 23.67 6.00 -1.80
C SER A 83 23.49 6.98 -0.63
N TRP A 84 24.46 7.87 -0.43
CA TRP A 84 24.49 8.78 0.72
C TRP A 84 23.21 9.63 0.82
N PHE A 85 22.62 9.97 -0.32
CA PHE A 85 21.38 10.74 -0.41
C PHE A 85 20.17 9.97 0.12
N VAL A 86 20.02 8.68 -0.21
CA VAL A 86 18.91 7.84 0.27
C VAL A 86 18.96 7.69 1.78
N VAL A 87 20.16 7.53 2.35
CA VAL A 87 20.36 7.46 3.80
C VAL A 87 19.91 8.76 4.48
N ILE A 88 20.20 9.93 3.90
CA ILE A 88 19.74 11.23 4.42
C ILE A 88 18.21 11.33 4.36
N TYR A 89 17.57 10.90 3.27
CA TYR A 89 16.11 10.90 3.16
C TYR A 89 15.46 9.96 4.19
N VAL A 90 15.98 8.75 4.36
CA VAL A 90 15.46 7.81 5.37
C VAL A 90 15.60 8.41 6.77
N LEU A 91 16.76 8.99 7.10
CA LEU A 91 16.98 9.65 8.38
C LEU A 91 16.03 10.82 8.62
N SER A 92 15.76 11.65 7.61
CA SER A 92 14.84 12.77 7.76
C SER A 92 13.40 12.31 8.01
N TYR A 93 12.95 11.25 7.33
CA TYR A 93 11.64 10.64 7.60
C TYR A 93 11.55 10.02 9.00
N LEU A 94 12.60 9.34 9.46
CA LEU A 94 12.65 8.78 10.82
C LEU A 94 12.60 9.89 11.89
N ILE A 95 13.39 10.96 11.72
CA ILE A 95 13.40 12.10 12.64
C ILE A 95 12.04 12.79 12.64
N GLY A 96 11.43 13.01 11.46
CA GLY A 96 10.10 13.59 11.33
C GLY A 96 9.05 12.78 12.09
N PHE A 97 9.07 11.46 11.96
CA PHE A 97 8.15 10.58 12.68
C PHE A 97 8.35 10.62 14.20
N LEU A 98 9.61 10.61 14.67
CA LEU A 98 9.90 10.73 16.10
C LEU A 98 9.46 12.09 16.66
N LEU A 99 9.67 13.19 15.90
CA LEU A 99 9.20 14.51 16.29
C LEU A 99 7.68 14.54 16.37
N VAL A 100 6.98 14.10 15.32
CA VAL A 100 5.50 14.05 15.33
C VAL A 100 5.00 13.16 16.48
N GLY A 101 5.62 12.01 16.69
CA GLY A 101 5.30 11.12 17.81
C GLY A 101 5.53 11.77 19.18
N TRP A 102 6.58 12.59 19.32
CA TRP A 102 6.84 13.36 20.54
C TRP A 102 5.82 14.47 20.74
N TRP A 103 5.50 15.26 19.70
CA TRP A 103 4.49 16.32 19.76
C TRP A 103 3.11 15.77 20.14
N VAL A 104 2.71 14.67 19.50
CA VAL A 104 1.45 13.97 19.78
C VAL A 104 1.47 13.27 21.14
N GLY A 105 2.64 12.80 21.61
CA GLY A 105 2.78 12.18 22.93
C GLY A 105 2.78 13.16 24.10
N TYR A 106 3.06 14.45 23.85
CA TYR A 106 3.09 15.49 24.88
C TYR A 106 1.68 16.00 25.20
N ASP A 107 0.84 16.17 24.16
CA ASP A 107 -0.59 16.33 24.34
C ASP A 107 -1.18 14.98 24.77
N HIS A 108 -1.68 14.88 26.01
CA HIS A 108 -2.34 13.68 26.55
C HIS A 108 -3.65 13.29 25.82
N CYS A 109 -3.83 13.73 24.58
CA CYS A 109 -4.85 13.26 23.66
C CYS A 109 -4.42 11.89 23.15
N GLY A 110 -4.65 10.88 23.99
CA GLY A 110 -4.26 9.50 23.76
C GLY A 110 -4.62 9.01 22.35
N PHE A 111 -3.60 8.89 21.50
CA PHE A 111 -3.53 7.81 20.52
C PHE A 111 -3.23 6.50 21.26
N GLY A 112 -4.12 6.14 22.17
CA GLY A 112 -4.29 4.75 22.54
C GLY A 112 -4.72 4.07 21.25
N VAL A 113 -3.82 3.32 20.66
CA VAL A 113 -4.21 2.24 19.74
C VAL A 113 -5.29 1.47 20.50
N TRP A 114 -6.55 1.70 20.13
CA TRP A 114 -7.74 1.01 20.65
C TRP A 114 -7.70 -0.42 20.10
N VAL A 115 -6.66 -1.17 20.45
CA VAL A 115 -6.64 -2.62 20.31
C VAL A 115 -7.53 -3.12 21.44
N GLY A 116 -8.79 -3.32 21.07
CA GLY A 116 -9.88 -3.97 21.80
C GLY A 116 -9.64 -4.22 23.28
N ALA A 117 -9.86 -3.20 24.11
CA ALA A 117 -10.02 -3.36 25.55
C ALA A 117 -11.43 -2.90 25.96
N ASN A 118 -12.46 -3.42 25.29
CA ASN A 118 -13.82 -3.39 25.82
C ASN A 118 -14.33 -4.84 25.89
N GLY A 119 -14.24 -5.40 27.10
CA GLY A 119 -15.07 -6.52 27.47
C GLY A 119 -16.53 -6.07 27.52
N GLY A 120 -17.41 -6.87 26.92
CA GLY A 120 -18.86 -6.75 27.09
C GLY A 120 -19.59 -6.13 25.90
N ALA A 121 -19.68 -6.89 24.81
CA ALA A 121 -20.94 -7.14 24.11
C ALA A 121 -20.64 -8.10 22.96
N PHE A 122 -21.33 -9.22 23.00
CA PHE A 122 -21.61 -10.11 21.88
C PHE A 122 -21.95 -9.26 20.65
N VAL A 123 -21.00 -9.10 19.72
CA VAL A 123 -21.26 -8.77 18.33
C VAL A 123 -20.37 -9.69 17.51
N GLU A 124 -21.07 -10.52 16.76
CA GLU A 124 -20.60 -11.63 15.97
C GLU A 124 -19.59 -11.16 14.93
N CYS A 125 -18.65 -12.05 14.58
CA CYS A 125 -17.65 -11.92 13.53
C CYS A 125 -18.13 -11.08 12.32
N SER A 126 -17.85 -9.77 12.34
CA SER A 126 -18.39 -8.77 11.40
C SER A 126 -17.54 -8.59 10.14
N GLY A 127 -16.47 -9.38 9.95
CA GLY A 127 -15.59 -9.25 8.80
C GLY A 127 -16.25 -9.63 7.46
N PHE A 128 -17.35 -10.38 7.48
CA PHE A 128 -18.09 -10.79 6.27
C PHE A 128 -19.38 -10.00 6.03
N ASP A 129 -19.98 -9.42 7.07
CA ASP A 129 -21.24 -8.69 6.96
C ASP A 129 -21.10 -7.38 6.17
N GLY A 130 -19.93 -6.73 6.25
CA GLY A 130 -19.62 -5.57 5.43
C GLY A 130 -19.65 -5.85 3.92
N VAL A 131 -19.31 -7.07 3.49
CA VAL A 131 -19.29 -7.46 2.07
C VAL A 131 -20.71 -7.67 1.54
N SER A 132 -21.59 -8.28 2.33
CA SER A 132 -23.01 -8.41 1.98
C SER A 132 -23.67 -7.05 1.80
N LEU A 133 -23.40 -6.09 2.68
CA LEU A 133 -23.93 -4.72 2.59
C LEU A 133 -23.45 -3.97 1.33
N LEU A 134 -22.22 -4.23 0.85
CA LEU A 134 -21.75 -3.67 -0.42
C LEU A 134 -22.58 -4.16 -1.62
N TYR A 135 -23.05 -5.40 -1.60
CA TYR A 135 -23.90 -5.93 -2.67
C TYR A 135 -25.36 -5.50 -2.54
N GLU A 136 -25.88 -5.33 -1.33
CA GLU A 136 -27.27 -4.92 -1.12
C GLU A 136 -27.48 -3.40 -1.28
N ALA A 137 -26.74 -2.59 -0.52
CA ALA A 137 -26.91 -1.14 -0.48
C ALA A 137 -25.85 -0.38 -1.31
N GLY A 138 -24.70 -1.01 -1.58
CA GLY A 138 -23.57 -0.42 -2.31
C GLY A 138 -23.65 -0.55 -3.84
N GLY A 139 -24.77 -0.98 -4.43
CA GLY A 139 -24.88 -1.21 -5.87
C GLY A 139 -24.46 -0.02 -6.74
N LEU A 140 -24.79 1.22 -6.32
CA LEU A 140 -24.38 2.43 -7.03
C LEU A 140 -22.87 2.67 -6.97
N SER A 141 -22.23 2.46 -5.81
CA SER A 141 -20.78 2.63 -5.70
C SER A 141 -20.03 1.57 -6.51
N LEU A 142 -20.51 0.32 -6.51
CA LEU A 142 -19.99 -0.75 -7.36
C LEU A 142 -20.12 -0.42 -8.85
N MET A 143 -21.25 0.16 -9.27
CA MET A 143 -21.45 0.56 -10.66
C MET A 143 -20.50 1.70 -11.06
N VAL A 144 -20.31 2.71 -10.21
CA VAL A 144 -19.37 3.81 -10.47
C VAL A 144 -17.93 3.29 -10.56
N VAL A 145 -17.50 2.42 -9.64
CA VAL A 145 -16.15 1.82 -9.66
C VAL A 145 -15.98 0.92 -10.90
N GLY A 146 -16.99 0.12 -11.24
CA GLY A 146 -16.96 -0.75 -12.42
C GLY A 146 -16.84 0.02 -13.73
N VAL A 147 -17.63 1.10 -13.90
CA VAL A 147 -17.49 1.98 -15.07
C VAL A 147 -16.12 2.67 -15.07
N GLY A 148 -15.64 3.12 -13.91
CA GLY A 148 -14.30 3.70 -13.77
C GLY A 148 -13.20 2.74 -14.24
N LEU A 149 -13.25 1.47 -13.83
CA LEU A 149 -12.29 0.44 -14.25
C LEU A 149 -12.37 0.10 -15.75
N LEU A 150 -13.57 0.09 -16.34
CA LEU A 150 -13.73 -0.10 -17.78
C LEU A 150 -13.18 1.09 -18.59
N LEU A 151 -13.40 2.31 -18.10
CA LEU A 151 -12.86 3.51 -18.72
C LEU A 151 -11.33 3.53 -18.64
N THR A 152 -10.73 3.18 -17.50
CA THR A 152 -9.26 3.10 -17.39
C THR A 152 -8.69 2.05 -18.33
N LEU A 153 -9.35 0.89 -18.48
CA LEU A 153 -8.97 -0.13 -19.46
C LEU A 153 -8.97 0.44 -20.89
N PHE A 154 -10.04 1.12 -21.29
CA PHE A 154 -10.14 1.71 -22.63
C PHE A 154 -9.07 2.77 -22.88
N VAL A 155 -8.81 3.64 -21.90
CA VAL A 155 -7.73 4.64 -21.95
C VAL A 155 -6.38 3.95 -22.16
N VAL A 156 -6.06 2.91 -21.38
CA VAL A 156 -4.79 2.18 -21.52
C VAL A 156 -4.69 1.50 -22.90
N LEU A 157 -5.79 0.93 -23.42
CA LEU A 157 -5.81 0.32 -24.75
C LEU A 157 -5.53 1.34 -25.86
N GLU A 158 -6.16 2.53 -25.83
CA GLU A 158 -5.89 3.59 -26.80
C GLU A 158 -4.46 4.11 -26.71
N LEU A 159 -3.92 4.28 -25.49
CA LEU A 159 -2.52 4.68 -25.28
C LEU A 159 -1.55 3.67 -25.92
N VAL A 160 -1.75 2.37 -25.68
CA VAL A 160 -0.88 1.32 -26.26
C VAL A 160 -1.04 1.24 -27.79
N ARG A 161 -2.24 1.44 -28.33
CA ARG A 161 -2.47 1.52 -29.78
C ARG A 161 -1.75 2.71 -30.41
N GLY A 162 -1.79 3.88 -29.78
CA GLY A 162 -1.08 5.08 -30.23
C GLY A 162 0.44 4.88 -30.31
N VAL A 163 1.04 4.21 -29.32
CA VAL A 163 2.48 3.88 -29.33
C VAL A 163 2.87 2.99 -30.51
N SER A 164 2.02 2.02 -30.88
CA SER A 164 2.27 1.13 -32.03
C SER A 164 2.24 1.82 -33.41
N PHE A 165 1.59 2.98 -33.51
CA PHE A 165 1.51 3.76 -34.74
C PHE A 165 2.69 4.72 -34.88
N SER A 166 3.17 5.29 -33.77
CA SER A 166 4.35 6.16 -33.75
C SER A 166 5.65 5.43 -34.14
N SER A 167 5.81 4.16 -33.72
CA SER A 167 7.02 3.39 -34.05
C SER A 167 7.13 2.97 -35.52
N LYS A 168 6.02 2.95 -36.28
CA LYS A 168 6.02 2.66 -37.72
C LYS A 168 6.41 3.85 -38.61
N CYS A 169 6.36 5.08 -38.09
CA CYS A 169 6.73 6.29 -38.83
C CYS A 169 8.17 6.74 -38.58
N ALA A 170 8.90 6.07 -37.68
CA ALA A 170 10.27 6.40 -37.30
C ALA A 170 11.33 5.46 -37.92
N GLY A 171 10.94 4.62 -38.89
CA GLY A 171 11.81 3.69 -39.61
C GLY A 171 11.96 4.03 -41.08
#